data_AF-A0A7V7SQ79-F1
#
_entry.id   AF-A0A7V7SQ79-F1
#
_cell.length_a   1.000
_cell.length_b   1.000
_cell.length_c   1.000
_cell.angle_alpha   90.00
_cell.angle_beta   90.00
_cell.angle_gamma   90.00
#
_symmetry.space_group_name_H-M   'P 1'
#
loop_
_entity.id
_entity.type
_entity.pdbx_description
1 polymer ?
#
loop_
_entity_poly.entity_id
_entity_poly.type
_entity_poly.pdbx_seq_one_letter_code
_entity_poly.pdbx_strand_id
1 'polypeptide(L)'
;MERLNEELSRKKLAKSLNKYFKTKYYTERIIGIIESDETYLKFDVVDEMCCFFNLTIQDLLYKKWPEYNQDFTDYFQNETTKYCHLPDENRTRVHQFSQLISHFNLVNKQDWISFPKYDFIQRVYYDYFEKNVIDYSTCEIALNTFKFHYPNYLYKNNSGLVIKHDSAGILSVTDHRDPISNDALKNGVEKIEHAIGLLLEVNTHKYDQGLFTSHNIEKLIEYFRCHNISLNNLSSNTLIPLSTLKNLYKNPKKLYFKDIQTLCNYLDFPINEISNYTSDIQDNIDAKNIGEHLAKLTNTGEIESFNQQYYLTSQETQLLIPSYCYESFIRQMKKDLNRGSDETMLFMEFKHFIFQWHFFNKLKILLSQKLNGKIGRDLFYMFTKTEIESALGNKLYPSNPVNLLGTLALNRISKFDNTSNKELQEIIEEQFK
;
A
#
# COMPACT_ATOMS: atom_id res chain seq x y z
N MET A 1 1.10 -20.76 -15.34
CA MET A 1 2.37 -20.02 -15.20
C MET A 1 3.00 -20.27 -13.84
N GLU A 2 2.33 -20.03 -12.71
CA GLU A 2 2.97 -20.20 -11.38
C GLU A 2 3.61 -21.57 -11.13
N ARG A 3 2.97 -22.66 -11.53
CA ARG A 3 3.61 -23.98 -11.46
C ARG A 3 4.99 -24.01 -12.17
N LEU A 4 5.08 -23.38 -13.33
CA LEU A 4 6.33 -23.31 -14.10
C LEU A 4 7.33 -22.38 -13.42
N ASN A 5 6.88 -21.24 -12.88
CA ASN A 5 7.73 -20.30 -12.15
C ASN A 5 8.36 -20.94 -10.89
N GLU A 6 7.61 -21.79 -10.19
CA GLU A 6 8.12 -22.57 -9.05
C GLU A 6 8.87 -23.86 -9.45
N GLU A 7 9.14 -24.06 -10.74
CA GLU A 7 9.81 -25.25 -11.29
C GLU A 7 9.17 -26.60 -10.90
N LEU A 8 7.87 -26.58 -10.63
CA LEU A 8 7.13 -27.77 -10.20
C LEU A 8 6.70 -28.59 -11.41
N SER A 9 7.02 -29.89 -11.43
CA SER A 9 6.36 -30.80 -12.37
C SER A 9 4.89 -31.00 -11.98
N ARG A 10 4.01 -31.29 -12.94
CA ARG A 10 2.58 -31.58 -12.68
C ARG A 10 2.39 -32.68 -11.62
N LYS A 11 3.23 -33.71 -11.66
CA LYS A 11 3.24 -34.82 -10.69
C LYS A 11 3.66 -34.36 -9.29
N LYS A 12 4.68 -33.50 -9.18
CA LYS A 12 5.10 -32.92 -7.90
C LYS A 12 4.00 -32.04 -7.32
N LEU A 13 3.42 -31.15 -8.12
CA LEU A 13 2.32 -30.29 -7.71
C LEU A 13 1.12 -31.11 -7.18
N ALA A 14 0.68 -32.11 -7.93
CA ALA A 14 -0.43 -32.98 -7.51
C ALA A 14 -0.16 -33.66 -6.14
N LYS A 15 1.08 -34.12 -5.90
CA LYS A 15 1.48 -34.71 -4.61
C LYS A 15 1.46 -33.68 -3.48
N SER A 16 1.96 -32.47 -3.75
CA SER A 16 1.98 -31.38 -2.76
C SER A 16 0.58 -30.93 -2.38
N LEU A 17 -0.31 -30.73 -3.36
CA LEU A 17 -1.71 -30.36 -3.12
C LEU A 17 -2.47 -31.42 -2.32
N ASN A 18 -2.36 -32.69 -2.73
CA ASN A 18 -2.97 -33.81 -2.00
C ASN A 18 -2.49 -33.89 -0.55
N LYS A 19 -1.20 -33.61 -0.30
CA LYS A 19 -0.63 -33.55 1.05
C LYS A 19 -1.19 -32.35 1.83
N TYR A 20 -1.22 -31.17 1.22
CA TYR A 20 -1.63 -29.92 1.85
C TYR A 20 -3.12 -29.95 2.25
N PHE A 21 -4.00 -30.30 1.31
CA PHE A 21 -5.46 -30.37 1.52
C PHE A 21 -5.95 -31.73 2.04
N LYS A 22 -5.05 -32.67 2.34
CA LYS A 22 -5.37 -34.02 2.83
C LYS A 22 -6.39 -34.75 1.94
N THR A 23 -6.20 -34.67 0.63
CA THR A 23 -7.07 -35.25 -0.40
C THR A 23 -6.32 -36.24 -1.29
N LYS A 24 -7.06 -36.95 -2.15
CA LYS A 24 -6.51 -37.80 -3.24
C LYS A 24 -7.00 -37.36 -4.61
N TYR A 25 -7.65 -36.20 -4.68
CA TYR A 25 -8.26 -35.69 -5.90
C TYR A 25 -7.22 -35.38 -6.98
N TYR A 26 -6.10 -34.75 -6.62
CA TYR A 26 -5.14 -34.26 -7.61
C TYR A 26 -4.31 -35.38 -8.22
N THR A 27 -4.25 -35.40 -9.55
CA THR A 27 -3.37 -36.26 -10.34
C THR A 27 -2.68 -35.44 -11.41
N GLU A 28 -1.57 -35.92 -11.96
CA GLU A 28 -0.88 -35.24 -13.07
C GLU A 28 -1.82 -34.92 -14.24
N ARG A 29 -2.74 -35.84 -14.56
CA ARG A 29 -3.78 -35.63 -15.59
C ARG A 29 -4.73 -34.50 -15.21
N ILE A 30 -5.19 -34.46 -13.95
CA ILE A 30 -6.09 -33.41 -13.48
C ILE A 30 -5.40 -32.05 -13.50
N ILE A 31 -4.13 -31.95 -13.09
CA ILE A 31 -3.36 -30.72 -13.24
C ILE A 31 -3.29 -30.29 -14.71
N GLY A 32 -3.04 -31.23 -15.63
CA GLY A 32 -3.03 -30.93 -17.06
C GLY A 32 -4.37 -30.38 -17.58
N ILE A 33 -5.50 -30.90 -17.11
CA ILE A 33 -6.83 -30.39 -17.45
C ILE A 33 -7.02 -28.98 -16.87
N ILE A 34 -6.64 -28.77 -15.60
CA ILE A 34 -6.75 -27.45 -14.95
C ILE A 34 -5.98 -26.37 -15.71
N GLU A 35 -4.83 -26.72 -16.27
CA GLU A 35 -4.01 -25.79 -17.06
C GLU A 35 -4.52 -25.53 -18.48
N SER A 36 -5.42 -26.37 -19.02
CA SER A 36 -5.79 -26.35 -20.44
C SER A 36 -7.27 -26.09 -20.72
N ASP A 37 -8.16 -26.29 -19.74
CA ASP A 37 -9.60 -26.12 -19.92
C ASP A 37 -10.27 -25.54 -18.67
N GLU A 38 -10.57 -24.23 -18.75
CA GLU A 38 -11.27 -23.50 -17.67
C GLU A 38 -12.76 -23.86 -17.55
N THR A 39 -13.36 -24.44 -18.60
CA THR A 39 -14.82 -24.53 -18.78
C THR A 39 -15.48 -25.45 -17.74
N TYR A 40 -14.71 -26.39 -17.17
CA TYR A 40 -15.20 -27.38 -16.21
C TYR A 40 -14.55 -27.28 -14.84
N LEU A 41 -13.84 -26.19 -14.56
CA LEU A 41 -13.21 -25.98 -13.26
C LEU A 41 -14.27 -25.74 -12.19
N LYS A 42 -14.18 -26.48 -11.10
CA LYS A 42 -14.97 -26.22 -9.90
C LYS A 42 -14.33 -25.09 -9.10
N PHE A 43 -15.16 -24.29 -8.43
CA PHE A 43 -14.68 -23.20 -7.59
C PHE A 43 -13.68 -23.66 -6.54
N ASP A 44 -13.99 -24.72 -5.79
CA ASP A 44 -13.10 -25.28 -4.74
C ASP A 44 -11.71 -25.64 -5.28
N VAL A 45 -11.63 -26.12 -6.54
CA VAL A 45 -10.33 -26.46 -7.16
C VAL A 45 -9.53 -25.21 -7.48
N VAL A 46 -10.19 -24.15 -7.94
CA VAL A 46 -9.53 -22.86 -8.20
C VAL A 46 -9.07 -22.23 -6.89
N ASP A 47 -9.92 -22.26 -5.87
CA ASP A 47 -9.66 -21.73 -4.54
C ASP A 47 -8.48 -22.43 -3.85
N GLU A 48 -8.45 -23.77 -3.87
CA GLU A 48 -7.32 -24.57 -3.38
C GLU A 48 -6.01 -24.27 -4.14
N MET A 49 -6.07 -24.09 -5.46
CA MET A 49 -4.90 -23.71 -6.27
C MET A 49 -4.37 -22.33 -5.90
N CYS A 50 -5.26 -21.34 -5.78
CA CYS A 50 -4.93 -20.00 -5.35
C CYS A 50 -4.25 -20.02 -3.98
N CYS A 51 -4.82 -20.76 -3.03
CA CYS A 51 -4.22 -20.94 -1.71
C CYS A 51 -2.81 -21.54 -1.76
N PHE A 52 -2.64 -22.60 -2.55
CA PHE A 52 -1.34 -23.27 -2.66
C PHE A 52 -0.25 -22.34 -3.20
N PHE A 53 -0.58 -21.51 -4.19
CA PHE A 53 0.35 -20.55 -4.79
C PHE A 53 0.37 -19.18 -4.08
N ASN A 54 -0.31 -19.05 -2.93
CA ASN A 54 -0.49 -17.80 -2.21
C ASN A 54 -0.94 -16.63 -3.13
N LEU A 55 -2.01 -16.87 -3.86
CA LEU A 55 -2.70 -15.92 -4.71
C LEU A 55 -4.12 -15.74 -4.22
N THR A 56 -4.71 -14.58 -4.47
CA THR A 56 -6.16 -14.44 -4.41
C THR A 56 -6.77 -14.92 -5.73
N ILE A 57 -8.07 -15.24 -5.74
CA ILE A 57 -8.79 -15.61 -6.97
C ILE A 57 -8.76 -14.45 -7.97
N GLN A 58 -8.83 -13.21 -7.50
CA GLN A 58 -8.69 -12.03 -8.33
C GLN A 58 -7.29 -11.89 -8.93
N ASP A 59 -6.23 -12.19 -8.16
CA ASP A 59 -4.86 -12.32 -8.69
C ASP A 59 -4.85 -13.35 -9.83
N LEU A 60 -5.44 -14.55 -9.66
CA LEU A 60 -5.46 -15.55 -10.74
C LEU A 60 -6.15 -15.06 -12.03
N LEU A 61 -7.29 -14.40 -11.89
CA LEU A 61 -8.15 -13.98 -13.00
C LEU A 61 -7.58 -12.81 -13.81
N TYR A 62 -7.01 -11.82 -13.13
CA TYR A 62 -6.73 -10.52 -13.74
C TYR A 62 -5.26 -10.16 -13.74
N LYS A 63 -4.41 -10.93 -13.04
CA LYS A 63 -2.97 -10.80 -13.20
C LYS A 63 -2.66 -11.13 -14.65
N LYS A 64 -2.27 -10.09 -15.38
CA LYS A 64 -1.57 -10.29 -16.63
C LYS A 64 -0.30 -11.02 -16.22
N TRP A 65 -0.11 -12.21 -16.76
CA TRP A 65 1.05 -13.06 -16.55
C TRP A 65 2.04 -12.80 -17.69
N PRO A 66 2.76 -11.66 -17.77
CA PRO A 66 4.01 -11.73 -18.49
C PRO A 66 4.85 -12.78 -17.76
N GLU A 67 5.61 -13.58 -18.51
CA GLU A 67 6.79 -14.24 -17.97
C GLU A 67 7.44 -13.23 -17.03
N TYR A 68 7.46 -13.51 -15.72
CA TYR A 68 8.11 -12.58 -14.81
C TYR A 68 9.49 -12.36 -15.37
N ASN A 69 9.86 -11.09 -15.54
CA ASN A 69 11.25 -10.80 -15.82
C ASN A 69 12.01 -11.24 -14.57
N GLN A 70 12.43 -12.50 -14.52
CA GLN A 70 13.06 -13.10 -13.36
C GLN A 70 14.32 -12.31 -13.01
N ASP A 71 15.01 -11.79 -14.04
CA ASP A 71 16.14 -10.88 -13.86
C ASP A 71 15.72 -9.62 -13.10
N PHE A 72 14.54 -9.04 -13.38
CA PHE A 72 13.99 -7.92 -12.61
C PHE A 72 13.72 -8.31 -11.16
N THR A 73 12.97 -9.39 -10.93
CA THR A 73 12.56 -9.77 -9.58
C THR A 73 13.77 -10.15 -8.72
N ASP A 74 14.70 -10.91 -9.29
CA ASP A 74 15.93 -11.35 -8.62
C ASP A 74 16.85 -10.17 -8.37
N TYR A 75 16.98 -9.25 -9.33
CA TYR A 75 17.77 -8.02 -9.15
C TYR A 75 17.29 -7.25 -7.92
N PHE A 76 15.99 -6.94 -7.83
CA PHE A 76 15.48 -6.15 -6.71
C PHE A 76 15.46 -6.92 -5.39
N GLN A 77 15.20 -8.23 -5.41
CA GLN A 77 15.34 -9.07 -4.22
C GLN A 77 16.78 -9.03 -3.69
N ASN A 78 17.77 -9.19 -4.58
CA ASN A 78 19.19 -9.19 -4.22
C ASN A 78 19.67 -7.83 -3.73
N GLU A 79 19.37 -6.75 -4.46
CA GLU A 79 19.76 -5.40 -4.07
C GLU A 79 19.13 -5.00 -2.74
N THR A 80 17.84 -5.29 -2.54
CA THR A 80 17.17 -5.00 -1.26
C THR A 80 17.80 -5.80 -0.12
N THR A 81 18.01 -7.11 -0.29
CA THR A 81 18.62 -7.96 0.74
C THR A 81 20.06 -7.53 1.07
N LYS A 82 20.78 -6.99 0.10
CA LYS A 82 22.18 -6.58 0.24
C LYS A 82 22.34 -5.21 0.89
N TYR A 83 21.44 -4.27 0.61
CA TYR A 83 21.63 -2.85 0.92
C TYR A 83 20.58 -2.25 1.86
N CYS A 84 19.42 -2.90 2.05
CA CYS A 84 18.44 -2.48 3.04
C CYS A 84 18.72 -3.16 4.39
N HIS A 85 18.92 -2.33 5.40
CA HIS A 85 19.19 -2.75 6.76
C HIS A 85 18.14 -2.19 7.72
N LEU A 86 17.75 -3.01 8.69
CA LEU A 86 16.92 -2.59 9.81
C LEU A 86 17.68 -1.59 10.69
N PRO A 87 16.96 -0.67 11.34
CA PRO A 87 17.52 0.32 12.25
C PRO A 87 17.89 -0.29 13.62
N ASP A 88 18.66 -1.38 13.61
CA ASP A 88 19.13 -2.05 14.82
C ASP A 88 20.68 -2.03 14.93
N GLU A 89 21.19 -2.31 16.12
CA GLU A 89 22.65 -2.31 16.40
C GLU A 89 23.42 -3.30 15.50
N ASN A 90 22.75 -4.39 15.08
CA ASN A 90 23.35 -5.45 14.27
C ASN A 90 23.23 -5.20 12.76
N ARG A 91 22.55 -4.13 12.34
CA ARG A 91 22.16 -3.82 10.95
C ARG A 91 21.60 -5.03 10.22
N THR A 92 20.63 -5.69 10.85
CA THR A 92 19.98 -6.89 10.30
C THR A 92 19.47 -6.61 8.89
N ARG A 93 19.76 -7.52 7.94
CA ARG A 93 19.33 -7.37 6.55
C ARG A 93 17.84 -7.61 6.41
N VAL A 94 17.21 -6.86 5.52
CA VAL A 94 15.81 -7.07 5.14
C VAL A 94 15.73 -8.28 4.21
N HIS A 95 14.99 -9.31 4.62
CA HIS A 95 14.79 -10.53 3.85
C HIS A 95 13.35 -10.69 3.35
N GLN A 96 12.41 -10.05 4.03
CA GLN A 96 10.98 -10.17 3.81
C GLN A 96 10.36 -8.82 3.43
N PHE A 97 9.25 -8.87 2.71
CA PHE A 97 8.58 -7.66 2.26
C PHE A 97 7.89 -6.94 3.43
N SER A 98 7.37 -7.67 4.42
CA SER A 98 6.83 -7.09 5.67
C SER A 98 7.87 -6.26 6.43
N GLN A 99 9.12 -6.73 6.50
CA GLN A 99 10.25 -6.00 7.07
C GLN A 99 10.55 -4.74 6.25
N LEU A 100 10.49 -4.83 4.91
CA LEU A 100 10.71 -3.68 4.04
C LEU A 100 9.63 -2.61 4.25
N ILE A 101 8.34 -2.98 4.28
CA ILE A 101 7.21 -2.07 4.50
C ILE A 101 7.36 -1.29 5.82
N SER A 102 7.81 -1.98 6.87
CA SER A 102 7.90 -1.40 8.22
C SER A 102 8.96 -0.31 8.36
N HIS A 103 9.94 -0.26 7.45
CA HIS A 103 11.14 0.56 7.59
C HIS A 103 11.50 1.40 6.36
N PHE A 104 10.96 1.08 5.19
CA PHE A 104 11.26 1.77 3.94
C PHE A 104 9.98 2.23 3.25
N ASN A 105 10.10 3.25 2.40
CA ASN A 105 9.07 3.60 1.44
C ASN A 105 9.60 3.40 0.02
N LEU A 106 8.73 2.99 -0.89
CA LEU A 106 8.95 3.12 -2.32
C LEU A 106 8.48 4.51 -2.77
N VAL A 107 9.32 5.22 -3.52
CA VAL A 107 9.07 6.62 -3.86
C VAL A 107 9.28 6.87 -5.34
N ASN A 108 8.32 7.55 -5.98
CA ASN A 108 8.52 8.13 -7.30
C ASN A 108 9.36 9.41 -7.17
N LYS A 109 10.45 9.48 -7.95
CA LYS A 109 11.41 10.60 -7.93
C LYS A 109 10.79 11.95 -8.29
N GLN A 110 9.72 11.97 -9.07
CA GLN A 110 9.05 13.22 -9.46
C GLN A 110 8.13 13.74 -8.36
N ASP A 111 7.54 12.86 -7.56
CA ASP A 111 6.51 13.22 -6.59
C ASP A 111 7.10 13.75 -5.27
N TRP A 112 8.27 13.25 -4.84
CA TRP A 112 8.86 13.59 -3.53
C TRP A 112 10.35 13.90 -3.57
N ILE A 113 10.75 14.79 -2.67
CA ILE A 113 12.15 15.09 -2.35
C ILE A 113 12.47 14.48 -0.99
N SER A 114 13.69 13.94 -0.86
CA SER A 114 14.19 13.33 0.36
C SER A 114 15.30 14.17 0.97
N PHE A 115 15.21 14.40 2.28
CA PHE A 115 16.20 15.11 3.08
C PHE A 115 16.74 14.19 4.19
N PRO A 116 18.05 14.24 4.51
CA PRO A 116 18.62 13.56 5.67
C PRO A 116 18.00 14.12 6.95
N LYS A 117 17.22 13.32 7.67
CA LYS A 117 16.37 13.79 8.77
C LYS A 117 17.20 14.32 9.93
N TYR A 118 18.29 13.63 10.30
CA TYR A 118 19.10 14.01 11.45
C TYR A 118 19.72 15.39 11.23
N ASP A 119 20.44 15.57 10.13
CA ASP A 119 21.04 16.85 9.77
C ASP A 119 19.98 17.93 9.57
N PHE A 120 18.84 17.60 8.96
CA PHE A 120 17.81 18.59 8.64
C PHE A 120 17.07 19.08 9.89
N ILE A 121 16.62 18.19 10.76
CA ILE A 121 15.93 18.58 12.00
C ILE A 121 16.91 19.27 12.95
N GLN A 122 18.15 18.81 13.07
CA GLN A 122 19.12 19.48 13.92
C GLN A 122 19.54 20.86 13.37
N ARG A 123 19.97 20.93 12.11
CA ARG A 123 20.59 22.16 11.58
C ARG A 123 19.57 23.17 11.10
N VAL A 124 18.44 22.73 10.56
CA VAL A 124 17.42 23.65 10.04
C VAL A 124 16.37 23.93 11.11
N TYR A 125 15.79 22.88 11.71
CA TYR A 125 14.72 23.08 12.70
C TYR A 125 15.23 23.55 14.06
N TYR A 126 16.10 22.78 14.72
CA TYR A 126 16.54 23.08 16.08
C TYR A 126 17.36 24.37 16.14
N ASP A 127 18.39 24.49 15.28
CA ASP A 127 19.32 25.61 15.36
C ASP A 127 18.72 26.96 14.95
N TYR A 128 17.84 27.00 13.95
CA TYR A 128 17.23 28.26 13.50
C TYR A 128 15.81 28.49 14.04
N PHE A 129 14.97 27.46 14.13
CA PHE A 129 13.56 27.64 14.46
C PHE A 129 13.18 27.41 15.93
N GLU A 130 13.88 26.52 16.66
CA GLU A 130 13.54 26.23 18.06
C GLU A 130 14.03 27.31 19.02
N LYS A 131 15.21 27.87 18.77
CA LYS A 131 15.81 28.93 19.59
C LYS A 131 15.07 30.28 19.51
N ASN A 132 14.04 30.38 18.66
CA ASN A 132 13.25 31.60 18.40
C ASN A 132 14.13 32.85 18.21
N VAL A 133 15.26 32.69 17.52
CA VAL A 133 16.10 33.81 17.08
C VAL A 133 15.42 34.39 15.84
N ILE A 134 14.63 35.44 16.02
CA ILE A 134 13.79 36.01 14.97
C ILE A 134 14.48 37.23 14.38
N ASP A 135 15.12 37.05 13.22
CA ASP A 135 15.51 38.14 12.33
C ASP A 135 15.55 37.69 10.86
N TYR A 136 15.53 38.65 9.93
CA TYR A 136 15.60 38.41 8.49
C TYR A 136 16.78 37.51 8.09
N SER A 137 17.94 37.73 8.70
CA SER A 137 19.16 36.99 8.39
C SER A 137 19.02 35.50 8.72
N THR A 138 18.30 35.19 9.80
CA THR A 138 18.01 33.83 10.23
C THR A 138 17.07 33.12 9.25
N CYS A 139 16.02 33.82 8.76
CA CYS A 139 15.14 33.29 7.72
C CYS A 139 15.88 33.02 6.41
N GLU A 140 16.74 33.94 6.00
CA GLU A 140 17.55 33.82 4.79
C GLU A 140 18.55 32.65 4.91
N ILE A 141 19.25 32.52 6.04
CA ILE A 141 20.18 31.42 6.30
C ILE A 141 19.45 30.08 6.32
N ALA A 142 18.30 29.98 7.00
CA ALA A 142 17.49 28.76 7.03
C ALA A 142 17.01 28.38 5.61
N LEU A 143 16.59 29.36 4.81
CA LEU A 143 16.11 29.13 3.44
C LEU A 143 17.25 28.69 2.52
N ASN A 144 18.41 29.32 2.65
CA ASN A 144 19.60 28.95 1.90
C ASN A 144 20.10 27.55 2.31
N THR A 145 20.05 27.20 3.59
CA THR A 145 20.40 25.87 4.10
C THR A 145 19.43 24.82 3.55
N PHE A 146 18.12 25.08 3.63
CA PHE A 146 17.10 24.18 3.07
C PHE A 146 17.21 24.00 1.56
N LYS A 147 17.63 25.05 0.84
CA LYS A 147 17.93 24.98 -0.60
C LYS A 147 19.24 24.23 -0.88
N PHE A 148 20.26 24.37 -0.05
CA PHE A 148 21.54 23.66 -0.23
C PHE A 148 21.36 22.15 -0.05
N HIS A 149 20.50 21.75 0.89
CA HIS A 149 20.09 20.36 1.06
C HIS A 149 19.08 19.88 0.00
N TYR A 150 18.61 20.75 -0.91
CA TYR A 150 17.94 20.29 -2.11
C TYR A 150 18.95 19.51 -2.95
N PRO A 151 18.74 18.21 -3.16
CA PRO A 151 19.80 17.44 -3.75
C PRO A 151 19.80 17.67 -5.28
N ASN A 152 20.57 18.68 -5.72
CA ASN A 152 20.82 18.96 -7.14
C ASN A 152 21.46 17.77 -7.88
N TYR A 153 21.94 16.75 -7.14
CA TYR A 153 22.49 15.50 -7.67
C TYR A 153 21.44 14.41 -7.94
N LEU A 154 20.14 14.68 -7.72
CA LEU A 154 19.03 13.71 -7.80
C LEU A 154 18.80 13.06 -9.18
N TYR A 155 19.42 13.58 -10.24
CA TYR A 155 19.16 13.15 -11.62
C TYR A 155 20.42 12.84 -12.42
N LYS A 156 21.51 12.42 -11.76
CA LYS A 156 22.52 11.65 -12.51
C LYS A 156 21.91 10.29 -12.83
N ASN A 157 22.07 9.83 -14.07
CA ASN A 157 21.66 8.50 -14.51
C ASN A 157 22.37 7.45 -13.64
N ASN A 158 21.74 7.07 -12.54
CA ASN A 158 22.16 5.92 -11.75
C ASN A 158 21.58 4.68 -12.44
N SER A 159 22.47 3.79 -12.86
CA SER A 159 22.09 2.52 -13.49
C SER A 159 21.53 1.51 -12.47
N GLY A 160 21.75 1.73 -11.16
CA GLY A 160 21.32 0.82 -10.09
C GLY A 160 20.20 1.35 -9.20
N LEU A 161 19.62 0.46 -8.40
CA LEU A 161 18.61 0.77 -7.39
C LEU A 161 19.18 1.79 -6.40
N VAL A 162 18.49 2.93 -6.27
CA VAL A 162 18.85 3.95 -5.30
C VAL A 162 18.15 3.65 -3.98
N ILE A 163 18.92 3.50 -2.91
CA ILE A 163 18.43 3.40 -1.54
C ILE A 163 18.94 4.61 -0.77
N LYS A 164 18.02 5.41 -0.22
CA LYS A 164 18.34 6.60 0.57
C LYS A 164 18.25 6.29 2.06
N HIS A 165 19.34 6.53 2.77
CA HIS A 165 19.43 6.52 4.21
C HIS A 165 20.35 7.65 4.67
N ASP A 166 20.21 8.11 5.91
CA ASP A 166 21.13 9.06 6.52
C ASP A 166 22.22 8.31 7.29
N SER A 167 23.48 8.53 6.93
CA SER A 167 24.63 7.94 7.64
C SER A 167 24.82 8.52 9.04
N ALA A 168 24.27 9.72 9.32
CA ALA A 168 24.31 10.32 10.65
C ALA A 168 23.41 9.56 11.67
N GLY A 169 22.55 8.66 11.19
CA GLY A 169 21.72 7.79 12.02
C GLY A 169 20.29 8.30 12.21
N ILE A 170 19.68 7.87 13.31
CA ILE A 170 18.26 8.09 13.63
C ILE A 170 18.18 9.08 14.79
N LEU A 171 17.21 9.99 14.74
CA LEU A 171 16.88 10.82 15.91
C LEU A 171 16.24 9.92 16.98
N SER A 172 16.87 9.85 18.15
CA SER A 172 16.33 9.08 19.27
C SER A 172 14.92 9.56 19.61
N VAL A 173 14.08 8.64 20.08
CA VAL A 173 12.75 8.93 20.63
C VAL A 173 12.81 9.88 21.83
N THR A 174 13.97 9.96 22.50
CA THR A 174 14.26 10.87 23.62
C THR A 174 15.09 12.09 23.22
N ASP A 175 15.33 12.29 21.93
CA ASP A 175 16.08 13.45 21.44
C ASP A 175 15.24 14.72 21.64
N HIS A 176 15.65 15.56 22.57
CA HIS A 176 14.98 16.82 22.90
C HIS A 176 14.88 17.79 21.72
N ARG A 177 15.66 17.58 20.65
CA ARG A 177 15.68 18.40 19.43
C ARG A 177 14.59 18.00 18.45
N ASP A 178 13.96 16.84 18.64
CA ASP A 178 12.80 16.44 17.83
C ASP A 178 11.55 17.16 18.37
N PRO A 179 10.93 18.06 17.58
CA PRO A 179 9.84 18.88 18.08
C PRO A 179 8.51 18.14 18.28
N ILE A 180 8.46 16.85 17.94
CA ILE A 180 7.22 16.06 17.91
C ILE A 180 7.18 15.06 19.05
N SER A 181 6.23 15.25 19.97
CA SER A 181 6.00 14.33 21.08
C SER A 181 5.44 12.99 20.62
N ASN A 182 5.81 11.92 21.34
CA ASN A 182 5.34 10.57 21.03
C ASN A 182 3.85 10.38 21.31
N ASP A 183 3.28 11.08 22.29
CA ASP A 183 1.87 10.95 22.62
C ASP A 183 0.97 11.51 21.52
N ALA A 184 1.36 12.66 20.93
CA ALA A 184 0.65 13.22 19.78
C ALA A 184 0.68 12.27 18.58
N LEU A 185 1.80 11.58 18.37
CA LEU A 185 1.95 10.58 17.32
C LEU A 185 1.09 9.34 17.56
N LYS A 186 1.11 8.77 18.76
CA LYS A 186 0.32 7.58 19.10
C LYS A 186 -1.17 7.85 18.95
N ASN A 187 -1.67 8.95 19.52
CA ASN A 187 -3.07 9.33 19.42
C ASN A 187 -3.48 9.56 17.96
N GLY A 188 -2.60 10.17 17.16
CA GLY A 188 -2.85 10.38 15.72
C GLY A 188 -2.94 9.07 14.95
N VAL A 189 -2.05 8.11 15.21
CA VAL A 189 -2.07 6.79 14.56
C VAL A 189 -3.28 5.98 14.98
N GLU A 190 -3.62 5.94 16.27
CA GLU A 190 -4.82 5.25 16.77
C GLU A 190 -6.10 5.75 16.10
N LYS A 191 -6.19 7.07 15.88
CA LYS A 191 -7.31 7.67 15.15
C LYS A 191 -7.38 7.19 13.70
N ILE A 192 -6.24 7.07 13.02
CA ILE A 192 -6.18 6.56 11.64
C ILE A 192 -6.53 5.08 11.60
N GLU A 193 -5.99 4.27 12.51
CA GLU A 193 -6.29 2.84 12.63
C GLU A 193 -7.78 2.60 12.88
N HIS A 194 -8.38 3.38 13.78
CA HIS A 194 -9.82 3.33 14.03
C HIS A 194 -10.62 3.63 12.77
N ALA A 195 -10.26 4.68 12.03
CA ALA A 195 -10.96 5.02 10.78
C ALA A 195 -10.79 3.95 9.69
N ILE A 196 -9.61 3.33 9.59
CA ILE A 196 -9.38 2.17 8.71
C ILE A 196 -10.25 1.00 9.17
N GLY A 197 -10.31 0.73 10.48
CA GLY A 197 -11.17 -0.26 11.09
C GLY A 197 -12.64 -0.05 10.72
N LEU A 198 -13.15 1.18 10.86
CA LEU A 198 -14.52 1.54 10.45
C LEU A 198 -14.76 1.32 8.96
N LEU A 199 -13.81 1.68 8.09
CA LEU A 199 -13.94 1.48 6.64
C LEU A 199 -14.02 -0.02 6.31
N LEU A 200 -13.16 -0.82 6.93
CA LEU A 200 -13.17 -2.28 6.80
C LEU A 200 -14.45 -2.86 7.42
N GLU A 201 -14.92 -2.32 8.53
CA GLU A 201 -16.17 -2.72 9.19
C GLU A 201 -17.37 -2.43 8.30
N VAL A 202 -17.48 -1.27 7.65
CA VAL A 202 -18.54 -0.98 6.67
C VAL A 202 -18.48 -1.97 5.50
N ASN A 203 -17.28 -2.28 5.01
CA ASN A 203 -17.09 -3.32 3.99
C ASN A 203 -17.56 -4.69 4.50
N THR A 204 -17.31 -5.01 5.78
CA THR A 204 -17.81 -6.23 6.41
C THR A 204 -19.28 -6.16 6.84
N HIS A 205 -19.89 -5.00 7.06
CA HIS A 205 -21.31 -4.84 7.45
C HIS A 205 -22.24 -4.86 6.23
N LYS A 206 -21.70 -4.89 5.01
CA LYS A 206 -22.39 -5.54 3.88
C LYS A 206 -22.62 -7.05 4.13
N TYR A 207 -21.98 -7.64 5.14
CA TYR A 207 -22.00 -9.05 5.53
C TYR A 207 -21.89 -9.24 7.05
N ASP A 208 -22.95 -8.90 7.81
CA ASP A 208 -23.06 -9.07 9.28
C ASP A 208 -21.91 -9.88 9.93
N GLN A 209 -20.93 -9.16 10.50
CA GLN A 209 -19.87 -9.76 11.29
C GLN A 209 -20.51 -10.50 12.47
N GLY A 210 -20.54 -11.83 12.38
CA GLY A 210 -20.97 -12.68 13.49
C GLY A 210 -21.56 -14.04 13.13
N LEU A 211 -21.84 -14.35 11.85
CA LEU A 211 -22.65 -15.55 11.53
C LEU A 211 -22.12 -16.51 10.46
N PHE A 212 -20.88 -16.37 9.96
CA PHE A 212 -20.36 -17.35 9.01
C PHE A 212 -19.69 -18.52 9.72
N THR A 213 -20.51 -19.41 10.27
CA THR A 213 -20.12 -20.78 10.65
C THR A 213 -20.14 -21.73 9.45
N SER A 214 -20.33 -21.23 8.23
CA SER A 214 -20.64 -22.03 7.04
C SER A 214 -19.85 -21.65 5.77
N HIS A 215 -19.81 -22.58 4.81
CA HIS A 215 -18.92 -22.63 3.64
C HIS A 215 -19.17 -21.52 2.59
N ASN A 216 -18.09 -20.88 2.10
CA ASN A 216 -17.89 -20.21 0.80
C ASN A 216 -19.07 -19.62 0.03
N ILE A 217 -19.81 -20.46 -0.72
CA ILE A 217 -20.92 -20.03 -1.59
C ILE A 217 -22.12 -19.53 -0.77
N GLU A 218 -22.21 -19.90 0.51
CA GLU A 218 -23.29 -19.45 1.38
C GLU A 218 -23.26 -17.93 1.61
N LYS A 219 -22.07 -17.29 1.58
CA LYS A 219 -21.95 -15.83 1.60
C LYS A 219 -22.61 -15.18 0.38
N LEU A 220 -22.43 -15.77 -0.81
CA LEU A 220 -23.07 -15.30 -2.04
C LEU A 220 -24.60 -15.51 -1.96
N ILE A 221 -25.05 -16.61 -1.37
CA ILE A 221 -26.49 -16.88 -1.15
C ILE A 221 -27.09 -15.89 -0.16
N GLU A 222 -26.37 -15.55 0.89
CA GLU A 222 -26.79 -14.57 1.89
C GLU A 222 -26.87 -13.17 1.29
N TYR A 223 -25.89 -12.78 0.47
CA TYR A 223 -25.96 -11.57 -0.34
C TYR A 223 -27.24 -11.50 -1.18
N PHE A 224 -27.63 -12.61 -1.82
CA PHE A 224 -28.86 -12.67 -2.61
C PHE A 224 -30.09 -12.43 -1.75
N ARG A 225 -30.11 -12.94 -0.51
CA ARG A 225 -31.21 -12.75 0.44
C ARG A 225 -31.28 -11.30 0.91
N CYS A 226 -30.18 -10.74 1.39
CA CYS A 226 -30.13 -9.38 1.94
C CYS A 226 -30.51 -8.32 0.90
N HIS A 227 -30.18 -8.54 -0.37
CA HIS A 227 -30.47 -7.61 -1.47
C HIS A 227 -31.72 -7.96 -2.29
N ASN A 228 -32.54 -8.92 -1.81
CA ASN A 228 -33.77 -9.36 -2.48
C ASN A 228 -33.58 -9.71 -3.98
N ILE A 229 -32.48 -10.39 -4.30
CA ILE A 229 -32.08 -10.67 -5.68
C ILE A 229 -32.94 -11.83 -6.25
N SER A 230 -33.64 -11.56 -7.35
CA SER A 230 -34.44 -12.56 -8.05
C SER A 230 -33.55 -13.49 -8.91
N LEU A 231 -33.63 -14.80 -8.68
CA LEU A 231 -32.93 -15.81 -9.49
C LEU A 231 -33.39 -15.79 -10.95
N ASN A 232 -34.64 -15.42 -11.23
CA ASN A 232 -35.14 -15.29 -12.59
C ASN A 232 -34.49 -14.10 -13.31
N ASN A 233 -34.28 -12.99 -12.58
CA ASN A 233 -33.60 -11.81 -13.13
C ASN A 233 -32.11 -12.14 -13.35
N LEU A 234 -31.47 -12.81 -12.38
CA LEU A 234 -30.09 -13.29 -12.55
C LEU A 234 -29.95 -14.20 -13.76
N SER A 235 -30.84 -15.19 -13.92
CA SER A 235 -30.80 -16.12 -15.05
C SER A 235 -30.91 -15.41 -16.39
N SER A 236 -31.78 -14.40 -16.47
CA SER A 236 -32.00 -13.63 -17.70
C SER A 236 -30.82 -12.72 -18.04
N ASN A 237 -30.16 -12.14 -17.03
CA ASN A 237 -29.11 -11.14 -17.23
C ASN A 237 -27.69 -11.72 -17.30
N THR A 238 -27.48 -12.92 -16.74
CA THR A 238 -26.17 -13.61 -16.75
C THR A 238 -26.10 -14.76 -17.75
N LEU A 239 -27.24 -15.12 -18.37
CA LEU A 239 -27.39 -16.31 -19.23
C LEU A 239 -27.10 -17.65 -18.53
N ILE A 240 -26.95 -17.66 -17.21
CA ILE A 240 -26.82 -18.88 -16.41
C ILE A 240 -28.20 -19.52 -16.28
N PRO A 241 -28.37 -20.82 -16.62
CA PRO A 241 -29.65 -21.48 -16.52
C PRO A 241 -30.22 -21.43 -15.10
N LEU A 242 -31.53 -21.15 -14.97
CA LEU A 242 -32.21 -21.13 -13.68
C LEU A 242 -32.05 -22.45 -12.91
N SER A 243 -31.96 -23.58 -13.60
CA SER A 243 -31.65 -24.89 -13.00
C SER A 243 -30.28 -24.92 -12.33
N THR A 244 -29.27 -24.29 -12.94
CA THR A 244 -27.93 -24.12 -12.39
C THR A 244 -27.95 -23.17 -11.19
N LEU A 245 -28.62 -22.02 -11.27
CA LEU A 245 -28.76 -21.11 -10.13
C LEU A 245 -29.51 -21.74 -8.95
N LYS A 246 -30.52 -22.58 -9.21
CA LYS A 246 -31.19 -23.35 -8.16
C LYS A 246 -30.26 -24.34 -7.46
N ASN A 247 -29.16 -24.75 -8.09
CA ASN A 247 -28.16 -25.59 -7.43
C ASN A 247 -27.35 -24.84 -6.37
N LEU A 248 -27.28 -23.49 -6.40
CA LEU A 248 -26.67 -22.70 -5.31
C LEU A 248 -27.27 -23.09 -3.96
N TYR A 249 -28.60 -23.20 -3.88
CA TYR A 249 -29.31 -23.53 -2.63
C TYR A 249 -29.31 -25.02 -2.30
N LYS A 250 -29.04 -25.91 -3.27
CA LYS A 250 -29.20 -27.36 -3.11
C LYS A 250 -27.88 -28.11 -2.97
N ASN A 251 -26.89 -27.72 -3.76
CA ASN A 251 -25.55 -28.31 -3.75
C ASN A 251 -24.56 -27.32 -4.38
N PRO A 252 -24.03 -26.38 -3.57
CA PRO A 252 -23.04 -25.39 -4.01
C PRO A 252 -21.85 -25.97 -4.78
N LYS A 253 -21.39 -27.17 -4.42
CA LYS A 253 -20.21 -27.85 -5.00
C LYS A 253 -20.38 -28.29 -6.46
N LYS A 254 -21.56 -28.07 -7.06
CA LYS A 254 -21.86 -28.37 -8.46
C LYS A 254 -21.69 -27.18 -9.40
N LEU A 255 -21.40 -25.99 -8.87
CA LEU A 255 -21.20 -24.81 -9.69
C LEU A 255 -19.79 -24.77 -10.26
N TYR A 256 -19.71 -24.39 -11.53
CA TYR A 256 -18.44 -24.13 -12.17
C TYR A 256 -17.96 -22.73 -11.80
N PHE A 257 -16.64 -22.59 -11.78
CA PHE A 257 -15.96 -21.34 -11.47
C PHE A 257 -16.44 -20.19 -12.36
N LYS A 258 -16.64 -20.44 -13.66
CA LYS A 258 -17.09 -19.45 -14.64
C LYS A 258 -18.49 -18.89 -14.34
N ASP A 259 -19.40 -19.74 -13.85
CA ASP A 259 -20.74 -19.31 -13.44
C ASP A 259 -20.66 -18.39 -12.22
N ILE A 260 -19.82 -18.75 -11.23
CA ILE A 260 -19.61 -17.94 -10.03
C ILE A 260 -18.93 -16.61 -10.38
N GLN A 261 -17.91 -16.62 -11.22
CA GLN A 261 -17.25 -15.41 -11.72
C GLN A 261 -18.24 -14.49 -12.43
N THR A 262 -19.11 -15.03 -13.29
CA THR A 262 -20.14 -14.26 -14.00
C THR A 262 -21.14 -13.63 -13.03
N LEU A 263 -21.58 -14.38 -12.01
CA LEU A 263 -22.46 -13.86 -10.96
C LEU A 263 -21.78 -12.74 -10.17
N CYS A 264 -20.54 -12.94 -9.73
CA CYS A 264 -19.76 -11.94 -9.00
C CYS A 264 -19.61 -10.65 -9.81
N ASN A 265 -19.21 -10.76 -11.07
CA ASN A 265 -19.04 -9.61 -11.95
C ASN A 265 -20.37 -8.87 -12.19
N TYR A 266 -21.47 -9.59 -12.40
CA TYR A 266 -22.79 -8.97 -12.60
C TYR A 266 -23.29 -8.24 -11.34
N LEU A 267 -22.95 -8.76 -10.17
CA LEU A 267 -23.41 -8.23 -8.87
C LEU A 267 -22.46 -7.22 -8.24
N ASP A 268 -21.32 -6.97 -8.88
CA ASP A 268 -20.19 -6.23 -8.29
C ASP A 268 -19.79 -6.80 -6.91
N PHE A 269 -19.82 -8.13 -6.77
CA PHE A 269 -19.48 -8.86 -5.56
C PHE A 269 -18.03 -9.34 -5.65
N PRO A 270 -17.12 -8.97 -4.72
CA PRO A 270 -15.73 -9.40 -4.76
C PRO A 270 -15.60 -10.92 -4.65
N ILE A 271 -15.08 -11.59 -5.69
CA ILE A 271 -15.01 -13.06 -5.73
C ILE A 271 -14.13 -13.66 -4.63
N ASN A 272 -13.14 -12.92 -4.14
CA ASN A 272 -12.26 -13.34 -3.04
C ASN A 272 -13.04 -13.51 -1.72
N GLU A 273 -14.17 -12.82 -1.54
CA GLU A 273 -15.00 -12.99 -0.34
C GLU A 273 -15.65 -14.39 -0.27
N ILE A 274 -15.80 -15.06 -1.42
CA ILE A 274 -16.33 -16.43 -1.53
C ILE A 274 -15.25 -17.49 -1.25
N SER A 275 -13.97 -17.11 -1.13
CA SER A 275 -12.87 -18.06 -0.94
C SER A 275 -12.81 -18.63 0.49
N ASN A 276 -12.47 -19.92 0.59
CA ASN A 276 -12.28 -20.65 1.86
C ASN A 276 -10.88 -20.39 2.44
N TYR A 277 -9.95 -19.98 1.58
CA TYR A 277 -8.53 -20.09 1.84
C TYR A 277 -7.74 -18.82 1.56
N THR A 278 -8.28 -17.90 0.76
CA THR A 278 -7.57 -16.74 0.23
C THR A 278 -8.48 -15.50 0.27
N SER A 279 -8.22 -14.59 1.20
CA SER A 279 -8.84 -13.26 1.18
C SER A 279 -7.80 -12.19 0.89
N ASP A 280 -8.21 -11.08 0.29
CA ASP A 280 -7.33 -9.93 0.04
C ASP A 280 -6.73 -9.34 1.34
N ILE A 281 -7.41 -9.56 2.46
CA ILE A 281 -7.03 -9.09 3.80
C ILE A 281 -5.99 -10.02 4.46
N GLN A 282 -6.00 -11.32 4.14
CA GLN A 282 -5.09 -12.33 4.73
C GLN A 282 -3.89 -12.70 3.83
N ASP A 283 -3.67 -12.03 2.69
CA ASP A 283 -2.54 -12.34 1.78
C ASP A 283 -1.22 -12.31 2.57
N ASN A 284 -0.53 -13.46 2.66
CA ASN A 284 0.79 -13.54 3.25
C ASN A 284 1.78 -12.85 2.31
N ILE A 285 1.96 -11.55 2.50
CA ILE A 285 2.86 -10.72 1.69
C ILE A 285 4.28 -11.26 1.62
N ASP A 286 4.73 -12.05 2.59
CA ASP A 286 6.08 -12.63 2.61
C ASP A 286 6.22 -13.93 1.82
N ALA A 287 5.11 -14.49 1.30
CA ALA A 287 5.17 -15.61 0.39
C ALA A 287 5.61 -15.22 -1.03
N LYS A 288 5.50 -13.92 -1.38
CA LYS A 288 5.99 -13.35 -2.64
C LYS A 288 7.33 -12.66 -2.39
N ASN A 289 8.24 -12.72 -3.37
CA ASN A 289 9.51 -12.02 -3.25
C ASN A 289 9.32 -10.48 -3.33
N ILE A 290 10.30 -9.72 -2.86
CA ILE A 290 10.26 -8.26 -2.81
C ILE A 290 10.13 -7.68 -4.23
N GLY A 291 10.85 -8.23 -5.19
CA GLY A 291 10.84 -7.77 -6.58
C GLY A 291 9.46 -7.84 -7.23
N GLU A 292 8.68 -8.89 -6.95
CA GLU A 292 7.31 -9.04 -7.44
C GLU A 292 6.39 -7.94 -6.90
N HIS A 293 6.49 -7.61 -5.60
CA HIS A 293 5.69 -6.53 -5.03
C HIS A 293 6.07 -5.18 -5.64
N LEU A 294 7.36 -4.93 -5.86
CA LEU A 294 7.83 -3.71 -6.52
C LEU A 294 7.32 -3.61 -7.96
N ALA A 295 7.37 -4.69 -8.73
CA ALA A 295 6.82 -4.74 -10.08
C ALA A 295 5.31 -4.42 -10.10
N LYS A 296 4.55 -5.02 -9.17
CA LYS A 296 3.10 -4.77 -9.05
C LYS A 296 2.78 -3.33 -8.70
N LEU A 297 3.49 -2.74 -7.73
CA LEU A 297 3.24 -1.37 -7.26
C LEU A 297 3.57 -0.31 -8.32
N THR A 298 4.58 -0.57 -9.13
CA THR A 298 5.09 0.40 -10.13
C THR A 298 4.58 0.14 -11.53
N ASN A 299 4.00 -1.04 -11.78
CA ASN A 299 3.60 -1.49 -13.11
C ASN A 299 4.76 -1.42 -14.12
N THR A 300 5.99 -1.74 -13.69
CA THR A 300 7.17 -1.89 -14.56
C THR A 300 7.81 -3.27 -14.39
N GLY A 301 8.34 -3.81 -15.48
CA GLY A 301 9.11 -5.05 -15.51
C GLY A 301 10.55 -4.87 -16.01
N GLU A 302 11.00 -3.62 -16.20
CA GLU A 302 12.35 -3.30 -16.67
C GLU A 302 13.15 -2.58 -15.58
N ILE A 303 14.33 -3.10 -15.27
CA ILE A 303 15.19 -2.59 -14.18
C ILE A 303 15.57 -1.13 -14.44
N GLU A 304 15.94 -0.79 -15.67
CA GLU A 304 16.35 0.56 -16.04
C GLU A 304 15.19 1.56 -15.86
N SER A 305 14.00 1.23 -16.37
CA SER A 305 12.80 2.05 -16.22
C SER A 305 12.46 2.26 -14.73
N PHE A 306 12.50 1.19 -13.92
CA PHE A 306 12.31 1.30 -12.48
C PHE A 306 13.35 2.21 -11.84
N ASN A 307 14.64 1.96 -12.08
CA ASN A 307 15.75 2.70 -11.47
C ASN A 307 15.78 4.17 -11.91
N GLN A 308 15.22 4.51 -13.07
CA GLN A 308 15.06 5.89 -13.51
C GLN A 308 13.94 6.60 -12.76
N GLN A 309 12.82 5.93 -12.45
CA GLN A 309 11.62 6.56 -11.90
C GLN A 309 11.49 6.45 -10.37
N TYR A 310 12.03 5.40 -9.77
CA TYR A 310 11.78 5.05 -8.38
C TYR A 310 13.05 4.94 -7.55
N TYR A 311 12.89 5.04 -6.23
CA TYR A 311 13.93 4.74 -5.25
C TYR A 311 13.30 4.24 -3.94
N LEU A 312 14.08 3.53 -3.14
CA LEU A 312 13.73 3.17 -1.77
C LEU A 312 14.30 4.20 -0.80
N THR A 313 13.58 4.48 0.29
CA THR A 313 14.03 5.43 1.30
C THR A 313 13.72 4.92 2.70
N SER A 314 14.70 4.98 3.61
CA SER A 314 14.47 4.65 5.02
C SER A 314 13.52 5.68 5.62
N GLN A 315 12.49 5.18 6.29
CA GLN A 315 11.47 5.98 6.96
C GLN A 315 12.06 6.70 8.17
N GLU A 316 12.96 6.05 8.90
CA GLU A 316 13.56 6.53 10.15
C GLU A 316 14.57 7.64 9.90
N THR A 317 15.35 7.54 8.83
CA THR A 317 16.51 8.41 8.59
C THR A 317 16.25 9.50 7.56
N GLN A 318 15.16 9.43 6.79
CA GLN A 318 14.84 10.44 5.77
C GLN A 318 13.54 11.17 6.09
N LEU A 319 13.48 12.42 5.67
CA LEU A 319 12.28 13.26 5.64
C LEU A 319 11.85 13.44 4.18
N LEU A 320 10.60 13.11 3.87
CA LEU A 320 10.02 13.29 2.54
C LEU A 320 9.10 14.52 2.50
N ILE A 321 9.27 15.36 1.48
CA ILE A 321 8.39 16.50 1.21
C ILE A 321 7.92 16.42 -0.25
N PRO A 322 6.63 16.61 -0.57
CA PRO A 322 6.17 16.58 -1.95
C PRO A 322 6.91 17.63 -2.78
N SER A 323 7.39 17.25 -3.97
CA SER A 323 8.24 18.09 -4.80
C SER A 323 7.59 19.44 -5.12
N TYR A 324 6.31 19.40 -5.48
CA TYR A 324 5.56 20.61 -5.83
C TYR A 324 5.33 21.54 -4.63
N CYS A 325 5.08 20.98 -3.43
CA CYS A 325 4.93 21.76 -2.20
C CYS A 325 6.23 22.47 -1.86
N TYR A 326 7.35 21.74 -1.92
CA TYR A 326 8.68 22.29 -1.69
C TYR A 326 9.01 23.43 -2.66
N GLU A 327 8.88 23.18 -3.97
CA GLU A 327 9.26 24.16 -4.99
C GLU A 327 8.42 25.43 -4.91
N SER A 328 7.12 25.28 -4.68
CA SER A 328 6.19 26.40 -4.52
C SER A 328 6.50 27.20 -3.25
N PHE A 329 6.78 26.50 -2.15
CA PHE A 329 7.13 27.12 -0.87
C PHE A 329 8.42 27.95 -0.97
N ILE A 330 9.49 27.38 -1.55
CA ILE A 330 10.75 28.10 -1.78
C ILE A 330 10.54 29.34 -2.65
N ARG A 331 9.71 29.24 -3.70
CA ARG A 331 9.42 30.36 -4.60
C ARG A 331 8.65 31.47 -3.88
N GLN A 332 7.67 31.11 -3.06
CA GLN A 332 6.90 32.06 -2.25
C GLN A 332 7.81 32.77 -1.23
N MET A 333 8.56 32.01 -0.42
CA MET A 333 9.46 32.56 0.60
C MET A 333 10.47 33.56 0.02
N LYS A 334 11.10 33.25 -1.13
CA LYS A 334 12.02 34.19 -1.79
C LYS A 334 11.35 35.48 -2.23
N LYS A 335 10.14 35.37 -2.76
CA LYS A 335 9.39 36.52 -3.26
C LYS A 335 9.01 37.44 -2.09
N ASP A 336 8.65 36.87 -0.96
CA ASP A 336 8.21 37.63 0.22
C ASP A 336 9.40 38.23 0.98
N LEU A 337 10.52 37.52 1.09
CA LEU A 337 11.80 38.06 1.57
C LEU A 337 12.23 39.30 0.74
N ASN A 338 12.23 39.18 -0.60
CA ASN A 338 12.60 40.29 -1.48
C ASN A 338 11.65 41.51 -1.40
N ARG A 339 10.44 41.34 -0.86
CA ARG A 339 9.45 42.41 -0.71
C ARG A 339 9.51 43.11 0.65
N GLY A 340 10.36 42.64 1.57
CA GLY A 340 10.40 43.15 2.94
C GLY A 340 9.13 42.80 3.72
N SER A 341 8.56 41.62 3.49
CA SER A 341 7.45 41.09 4.29
C SER A 341 7.86 40.88 5.77
N ASP A 342 6.86 40.79 6.66
CA ASP A 342 7.09 40.61 8.11
C ASP A 342 7.95 39.38 8.40
N GLU A 343 9.13 39.62 8.97
CA GLU A 343 10.14 38.61 9.29
C GLU A 343 9.62 37.55 10.26
N THR A 344 8.79 37.95 11.23
CA THR A 344 8.19 37.04 12.20
C THR A 344 7.19 36.11 11.52
N MET A 345 6.40 36.65 10.60
CA MET A 345 5.43 35.86 9.84
C MET A 345 6.14 34.84 8.94
N LEU A 346 7.17 35.26 8.21
CA LEU A 346 7.98 34.38 7.34
C LEU A 346 8.68 33.28 8.14
N PHE A 347 9.27 33.63 9.28
CA PHE A 347 9.90 32.67 10.17
C PHE A 347 8.90 31.60 10.63
N MET A 348 7.73 32.04 11.10
CA MET A 348 6.68 31.13 11.57
C MET A 348 6.14 30.26 10.44
N GLU A 349 5.94 30.81 9.24
CA GLU A 349 5.44 30.05 8.09
C GLU A 349 6.40 28.91 7.71
N PHE A 350 7.71 29.19 7.70
CA PHE A 350 8.74 28.19 7.41
C PHE A 350 8.86 27.14 8.52
N LYS A 351 8.87 27.58 9.78
CA LYS A 351 8.83 26.67 10.92
C LYS A 351 7.66 25.69 10.82
N HIS A 352 6.46 26.19 10.52
CA HIS A 352 5.27 25.37 10.34
C HIS A 352 5.38 24.43 9.13
N PHE A 353 5.87 24.92 7.99
CA PHE A 353 6.05 24.10 6.79
C PHE A 353 6.89 22.84 7.09
N ILE A 354 8.06 23.02 7.74
CA ILE A 354 8.93 21.90 8.11
C ILE A 354 8.25 21.00 9.14
N PHE A 355 7.70 21.58 10.21
CA PHE A 355 7.08 20.84 11.30
C PHE A 355 5.97 19.91 10.80
N GLN A 356 5.09 20.43 9.94
CA GLN A 356 3.91 19.69 9.48
C GLN A 356 4.29 18.50 8.58
N TRP A 357 5.28 18.66 7.70
CA TRP A 357 5.78 17.55 6.90
C TRP A 357 6.59 16.54 7.71
N HIS A 358 7.38 16.99 8.70
CA HIS A 358 8.05 16.08 9.64
C HIS A 358 7.05 15.25 10.44
N PHE A 359 5.97 15.86 10.90
CA PHE A 359 4.90 15.15 11.60
C PHE A 359 4.18 14.15 10.71
N PHE A 360 3.83 14.54 9.48
CA PHE A 360 3.28 13.61 8.50
C PHE A 360 4.17 12.37 8.30
N ASN A 361 5.49 12.59 8.15
CA ASN A 361 6.43 11.49 7.98
C ASN A 361 6.45 10.58 9.20
N LYS A 362 6.60 11.12 10.43
CA LYS A 362 6.61 10.32 11.67
C LYS A 362 5.32 9.52 11.87
N LEU A 363 4.15 10.10 11.57
CA LEU A 363 2.87 9.38 11.61
C LEU A 363 2.88 8.20 10.65
N LYS A 364 3.37 8.41 9.42
CA LYS A 364 3.46 7.34 8.42
C LYS A 364 4.37 6.20 8.88
N ILE A 365 5.48 6.50 9.58
CA ILE A 365 6.38 5.45 10.10
C ILE A 365 5.64 4.52 11.03
N LEU A 366 5.04 5.11 12.08
CA LEU A 366 4.33 4.35 13.10
C LEU A 366 3.13 3.60 12.52
N LEU A 367 2.42 4.19 11.56
CA LEU A 367 1.33 3.50 10.86
C LEU A 367 1.88 2.31 10.05
N SER A 368 2.97 2.47 9.30
CA SER A 368 3.53 1.40 8.46
C SER A 368 4.04 0.20 9.28
N GLN A 369 4.49 0.44 10.50
CA GLN A 369 4.91 -0.61 11.44
C GLN A 369 3.74 -1.42 12.03
N LYS A 370 2.52 -0.89 11.96
CA LYS A 370 1.31 -1.56 12.46
C LYS A 370 0.50 -2.25 11.36
N LEU A 371 0.68 -1.81 10.12
CA LEU A 371 -0.05 -2.35 8.98
C LEU A 371 0.63 -3.59 8.40
N ASN A 372 -0.17 -4.52 7.90
CA ASN A 372 0.28 -5.74 7.25
C ASN A 372 -0.53 -6.02 5.98
N GLY A 373 -0.21 -7.13 5.31
CA GLY A 373 -0.97 -7.59 4.15
C GLY A 373 -1.01 -6.59 3.00
N LYS A 374 -2.12 -6.61 2.26
CA LYS A 374 -2.38 -5.72 1.12
C LYS A 374 -2.35 -4.23 1.51
N ILE A 375 -2.95 -3.87 2.65
CA ILE A 375 -3.01 -2.48 3.13
C ILE A 375 -1.59 -1.94 3.40
N GLY A 376 -0.74 -2.74 4.06
CA GLY A 376 0.66 -2.40 4.29
C GLY A 376 1.44 -2.21 2.97
N ARG A 377 1.27 -3.12 2.00
CA ARG A 377 1.89 -3.01 0.67
C ARG A 377 1.48 -1.74 -0.06
N ASP A 378 0.21 -1.38 -0.03
CA ASP A 378 -0.30 -0.24 -0.80
C ASP A 378 0.09 1.10 -0.16
N LEU A 379 0.29 1.13 1.17
CA LEU A 379 0.83 2.28 1.90
C LEU A 379 2.36 2.35 1.90
N PHE A 380 3.06 1.30 1.50
CA PHE A 380 4.51 1.31 1.31
C PHE A 380 4.95 2.18 0.12
N TYR A 381 4.14 2.24 -0.96
CA TYR A 381 4.35 3.21 -2.03
C TYR A 381 3.95 4.61 -1.55
N MET A 382 4.75 5.65 -1.78
CA MET A 382 4.39 7.02 -1.39
C MET A 382 3.23 7.58 -2.23
N PHE A 383 2.48 8.51 -1.66
CA PHE A 383 1.35 9.18 -2.33
C PHE A 383 1.79 9.96 -3.56
N THR A 384 1.11 9.77 -4.69
CA THR A 384 1.38 10.51 -5.92
C THR A 384 1.06 12.00 -5.73
N LYS A 385 1.62 12.86 -6.59
CA LYS A 385 1.28 14.28 -6.60
C LYS A 385 -0.23 14.52 -6.64
N THR A 386 -0.94 13.82 -7.51
CA THR A 386 -2.40 13.96 -7.67
C THR A 386 -3.16 13.61 -6.39
N GLU A 387 -2.73 12.57 -5.66
CA GLU A 387 -3.34 12.20 -4.38
C GLU A 387 -3.14 13.29 -3.32
N ILE A 388 -1.92 13.82 -3.20
CA ILE A 388 -1.63 14.91 -2.26
C ILE A 388 -2.40 16.17 -2.64
N GLU A 389 -2.38 16.60 -3.90
CA GLU A 389 -3.08 17.81 -4.37
C GLU A 389 -4.59 17.71 -4.11
N SER A 390 -5.19 16.55 -4.36
CA SER A 390 -6.62 16.33 -4.11
C SER A 390 -6.99 16.45 -2.63
N ALA A 391 -6.11 16.02 -1.71
CA ALA A 391 -6.38 16.05 -0.27
C ALA A 391 -5.96 17.37 0.40
N LEU A 392 -4.91 18.01 -0.13
CA LEU A 392 -4.31 19.22 0.43
C LEU A 392 -4.95 20.51 -0.12
N GLY A 393 -5.53 20.44 -1.33
CA GLY A 393 -6.07 21.58 -2.05
C GLY A 393 -4.98 22.59 -2.41
N ASN A 394 -5.25 23.88 -2.20
CA ASN A 394 -4.32 24.96 -2.54
C ASN A 394 -3.23 25.22 -1.48
N LYS A 395 -3.17 24.41 -0.41
CA LYS A 395 -2.18 24.59 0.66
C LYS A 395 -0.84 23.95 0.28
N LEU A 396 0.25 24.41 0.88
CA LEU A 396 1.59 23.84 0.67
C LEU A 396 2.02 22.85 1.75
N TYR A 397 1.26 22.78 2.85
CA TYR A 397 1.47 21.87 3.96
C TYR A 397 0.14 21.64 4.70
N PRO A 398 -0.04 20.46 5.32
CA PRO A 398 -1.28 20.16 6.01
C PRO A 398 -1.47 21.03 7.25
N SER A 399 -2.70 21.49 7.49
CA SER A 399 -3.06 22.09 8.78
C SER A 399 -3.11 21.05 9.89
N ASN A 400 -3.47 19.81 9.55
CA ASN A 400 -3.40 18.65 10.43
C ASN A 400 -2.84 17.43 9.66
N PRO A 401 -1.60 16.99 9.96
CA PRO A 401 -0.97 15.85 9.31
C PRO A 401 -1.71 14.53 9.51
N VAL A 402 -2.39 14.35 10.65
CA VAL A 402 -3.23 13.16 10.92
C VAL A 402 -4.37 13.09 9.93
N ASN A 403 -5.07 14.21 9.71
CA ASN A 403 -6.20 14.28 8.80
C ASN A 403 -5.76 14.04 7.35
N LEU A 404 -4.61 14.59 6.94
CA LEU A 404 -4.06 14.35 5.61
C LEU A 404 -3.72 12.86 5.42
N LEU A 405 -2.94 12.27 6.33
CA LEU A 405 -2.53 10.87 6.22
C LEU A 405 -3.73 9.92 6.26
N GLY A 406 -4.67 10.14 7.18
CA GLY A 406 -5.90 9.35 7.30
C GLY A 406 -6.73 9.40 6.02
N THR A 407 -6.99 10.60 5.49
CA THR A 407 -7.72 10.78 4.22
C THR A 407 -7.05 10.06 3.06
N LEU A 408 -5.73 10.21 2.93
CA LEU A 408 -4.97 9.56 1.86
C LEU A 408 -4.98 8.02 1.98
N ALA A 409 -4.85 7.49 3.20
CA ALA A 409 -4.92 6.06 3.46
C ALA A 409 -6.29 5.48 3.12
N LEU A 410 -7.38 6.09 3.61
CA LEU A 410 -8.74 5.64 3.33
C LEU A 410 -9.07 5.70 1.82
N ASN A 411 -8.65 6.77 1.13
CA ASN A 411 -8.83 6.90 -0.32
C ASN A 411 -8.09 5.81 -1.11
N ARG A 412 -6.94 5.33 -0.62
CA ARG A 412 -6.25 4.20 -1.25
C ARG A 412 -6.94 2.87 -0.98
N ILE A 413 -7.30 2.60 0.27
CA ILE A 413 -7.95 1.35 0.66
C ILE A 413 -9.30 1.20 -0.08
N SER A 414 -10.13 2.25 -0.09
CA SER A 414 -11.44 2.23 -0.75
C SER A 414 -11.42 2.03 -2.27
N LYS A 415 -10.38 2.50 -2.98
CA LYS A 415 -10.21 2.25 -4.43
C LYS A 415 -10.11 0.77 -4.77
N PHE A 416 -9.72 -0.08 -3.82
CA PHE A 416 -9.58 -1.51 -4.03
C PHE A 416 -10.78 -2.33 -3.54
N ASP A 417 -11.54 -1.81 -2.59
CA ASP A 417 -12.64 -2.54 -1.93
C ASP A 417 -14.03 -2.23 -2.54
N ASN A 418 -14.12 -1.45 -3.62
CA ASN A 418 -15.38 -0.98 -4.23
C ASN A 418 -16.35 -0.39 -3.18
N THR A 419 -15.81 0.27 -2.14
CA THR A 419 -16.61 0.96 -1.14
C THR A 419 -17.42 2.08 -1.80
N SER A 420 -18.66 2.30 -1.37
CA SER A 420 -19.42 3.41 -1.93
C SER A 420 -18.70 4.73 -1.60
N ASN A 421 -18.58 5.61 -2.59
CA ASN A 421 -17.98 6.93 -2.38
C ASN A 421 -18.68 7.69 -1.25
N LYS A 422 -19.95 7.39 -0.94
CA LYS A 422 -20.71 8.04 0.12
C LYS A 422 -20.21 7.65 1.51
N GLU A 423 -20.10 6.35 1.80
CA GLU A 423 -19.63 5.84 3.11
C GLU A 423 -18.19 6.28 3.41
N LEU A 424 -17.33 6.26 2.39
CA LEU A 424 -15.97 6.77 2.49
C LEU A 424 -15.95 8.26 2.88
N GLN A 425 -16.79 9.09 2.24
CA GLN A 425 -16.84 10.51 2.56
C GLN A 425 -17.40 10.77 3.96
N GLU A 426 -18.40 10.00 4.42
CA GLU A 426 -18.94 10.10 5.78
C GLU A 426 -17.85 9.83 6.83
N ILE A 427 -17.07 8.74 6.68
CA ILE A 427 -15.95 8.45 7.59
C ILE A 427 -14.90 9.55 7.56
N ILE A 428 -14.54 10.06 6.36
CA ILE A 428 -13.57 11.15 6.23
C ILE A 428 -14.09 12.43 6.91
N GLU A 429 -15.37 12.74 6.75
CA GLU A 429 -16.00 13.92 7.36
C GLU A 429 -16.04 13.80 8.89
N GLU A 430 -16.49 12.67 9.43
CA GLU A 430 -16.59 12.49 10.88
C GLU A 430 -15.24 12.41 11.58
N GLN A 431 -14.26 11.78 10.93
CA GLN A 431 -12.95 11.55 11.55
C GLN A 431 -11.96 12.67 11.24
N PHE A 432 -12.01 13.33 10.09
CA PHE A 432 -10.90 14.17 9.62
C PHE A 432 -11.27 15.57 9.13
N LYS A 433 -12.54 15.98 9.16
CA LYS A 433 -12.95 17.38 8.91
C LYS A 433 -13.64 17.96 10.14
#